data_AF-A0A6B8VUV9-F1
#
_entry.id   AF-A0A6B8VUV9-F1
#
_cell.length_a   1.000
_cell.length_b   1.000
_cell.length_c   1.000
_cell.angle_alpha   90.00
_cell.angle_beta   90.00
_cell.angle_gamma   90.00
#
_symmetry.space_group_name_H-M   'P 1'
#
loop_
_entity.id
_entity.type
_entity.pdbx_description
1 polymer ?
#
loop_
_entity_poly.entity_id
_entity_poly.type
_entity_poly.pdbx_seq_one_letter_code
_entity_poly.pdbx_strand_id
1 'polypeptide(L)'
;MRPEAKRRQLVASHRMNAYSDIRSRQTPIPTPPPVRTGTSLLIGLGVAVLSTGLDRGIQVGVMIIAIAAGLLLMFGHPYRREIREFLKKKNAVIRLRPSQLLPLFLVWLALMIVPVFAPLPLWGTALVWLATSGWMFWIFPHIDGTRALAYA
;
A
#
# COMPACT_ATOMS: atom_id res chain seq x y z
N MET A 1 37.55 29.06 -17.95
CA MET A 1 36.25 28.46 -17.56
C MET A 1 36.34 27.99 -16.11
N ARG A 2 35.43 28.44 -15.22
CA ARG A 2 35.53 28.18 -13.78
C ARG A 2 35.19 26.71 -13.45
N PRO A 3 36.06 25.98 -12.72
CA PRO A 3 35.89 24.55 -12.42
C PRO A 3 34.58 24.21 -11.67
N GLU A 4 34.00 25.19 -10.98
CA GLU A 4 32.70 25.04 -10.30
C GLU A 4 31.53 24.76 -11.25
N ALA A 5 31.51 25.39 -12.42
CA ALA A 5 30.41 25.22 -13.39
C ALA A 5 30.35 23.78 -13.93
N LYS A 6 31.53 23.20 -14.19
CA LYS A 6 31.67 21.81 -14.66
C LYS A 6 31.22 20.80 -13.59
N ARG A 7 31.52 21.07 -12.31
CA ARG A 7 31.10 20.22 -11.18
C ARG A 7 29.59 20.25 -10.98
N ARG A 8 28.95 21.42 -11.08
CA ARG A 8 27.48 21.56 -11.00
C ARG A 8 26.77 20.83 -12.14
N GLN A 9 27.30 20.91 -13.36
CA GLN A 9 26.76 20.19 -14.52
C GLN A 9 26.87 18.66 -14.36
N LEU A 10 27.98 18.13 -13.84
CA LEU A 10 28.15 16.70 -13.60
C LEU A 10 27.22 16.15 -12.51
N VAL A 11 26.99 16.93 -11.44
CA VAL A 11 26.03 16.53 -10.39
C VAL A 11 24.60 16.57 -10.92
N ALA A 12 24.26 17.57 -11.75
CA ALA A 12 22.94 17.68 -12.37
C ALA A 12 22.66 16.51 -13.34
N SER A 13 23.62 16.16 -14.21
CA SER A 13 23.45 15.03 -15.13
C SER A 13 23.34 13.68 -14.42
N HIS A 14 24.11 13.47 -13.34
CA HIS A 14 24.01 12.24 -12.56
C HIS A 14 22.67 12.13 -11.81
N ARG A 15 22.13 13.23 -11.28
CA ARG A 15 20.80 13.27 -10.66
C ARG A 15 19.67 13.07 -11.66
N MET A 16 19.77 13.64 -12.87
CA MET A 16 18.78 13.43 -13.93
C MET A 16 18.76 11.96 -14.38
N ASN A 17 19.93 11.34 -14.56
CA ASN A 17 20.03 9.92 -14.91
C ASN A 17 19.45 9.00 -13.83
N ALA A 18 19.70 9.30 -12.55
CA ALA A 18 19.12 8.53 -11.44
C ALA A 18 17.58 8.62 -11.39
N TYR A 19 17.01 9.80 -11.66
CA TYR A 19 15.55 9.98 -11.68
C TYR A 19 14.88 9.28 -12.89
N SER A 20 15.51 9.31 -14.06
CA SER A 20 15.04 8.57 -15.23
C SER A 20 15.11 7.07 -15.03
N ASP A 21 16.15 6.55 -14.37
CA ASP A 21 16.28 5.13 -14.04
C ASP A 21 15.20 4.66 -13.06
N ILE A 22 14.85 5.47 -12.06
CA ILE A 22 13.77 5.15 -11.11
C ILE A 22 12.41 5.01 -11.80
N ARG A 23 12.17 5.79 -12.86
CA ARG A 23 10.90 5.79 -13.61
C ARG A 23 10.84 4.71 -14.69
N SER A 24 11.99 4.29 -15.22
CA SER A 24 12.08 3.30 -16.32
C SER A 24 12.00 1.84 -15.86
N ARG A 25 12.30 1.55 -14.58
CA ARG A 25 12.28 0.18 -14.06
C ARG A 25 10.85 -0.35 -13.93
N GLN A 26 10.50 -1.27 -14.81
CA GLN A 26 9.25 -2.01 -14.75
C GLN A 26 9.29 -3.00 -13.58
N THR A 27 8.17 -3.12 -12.87
CA THR A 27 8.00 -4.14 -11.85
C THR A 27 7.90 -5.51 -12.52
N PRO A 28 8.84 -6.45 -12.25
CA PRO A 28 8.87 -7.73 -12.94
C PRO A 28 7.60 -8.56 -12.73
N ILE A 29 7.00 -8.46 -11.54
CA ILE A 29 5.75 -9.13 -11.17
C ILE A 29 4.80 -8.06 -10.63
N PRO A 30 3.86 -7.56 -11.45
CA PRO A 30 2.88 -6.59 -10.99
C PRO A 30 1.88 -7.25 -10.02
N THR A 31 1.40 -6.50 -9.03
CA THR A 31 0.34 -7.01 -8.15
C THR A 31 -0.93 -7.27 -8.98
N PRO A 32 -1.53 -8.48 -8.90
CA PRO A 32 -2.75 -8.80 -9.62
C PRO A 32 -3.89 -7.80 -9.33
N PRO A 33 -4.60 -7.28 -10.36
CA PRO A 33 -5.68 -6.32 -10.15
C PRO A 33 -6.78 -6.76 -9.17
N PRO A 34 -7.21 -8.05 -9.15
CA PRO A 34 -8.21 -8.51 -8.20
C PRO A 34 -7.74 -8.48 -6.75
N VAL A 35 -6.47 -8.83 -6.49
CA VAL A 35 -5.88 -8.78 -5.15
C VAL A 35 -5.75 -7.34 -4.68
N ARG A 36 -5.20 -6.47 -5.54
CA ARG A 36 -5.02 -5.05 -5.23
C ARG A 36 -6.36 -4.38 -4.92
N THR A 37 -7.35 -4.58 -5.77
CA THR A 37 -8.67 -3.96 -5.61
C THR A 37 -9.42 -4.57 -4.44
N GLY A 38 -9.51 -5.91 -4.39
CA GLY A 38 -10.24 -6.63 -3.36
C GLY A 38 -9.73 -6.35 -1.95
N THR A 39 -8.41 -6.45 -1.72
CA THR A 39 -7.84 -6.15 -0.39
C THR A 39 -8.04 -4.69 -0.01
N SER A 40 -7.96 -3.75 -0.96
CA SER A 40 -8.18 -2.31 -0.68
C SER A 40 -9.64 -2.00 -0.31
N LEU A 41 -10.60 -2.63 -0.99
CA LEU A 41 -12.03 -2.50 -0.68
C LEU A 41 -12.36 -3.13 0.68
N LEU A 42 -11.77 -4.29 0.98
CA LEU A 42 -11.98 -4.98 2.26
C LEU A 42 -11.37 -4.23 3.46
N ILE A 43 -10.17 -3.69 3.33
CA ILE A 43 -9.57 -2.86 4.38
C ILE A 43 -10.36 -1.57 4.57
N GLY A 44 -10.77 -0.91 3.48
CA GLY A 44 -11.62 0.27 3.55
C GLY A 44 -12.96 -0.02 4.22
N LEU A 45 -13.57 -1.18 3.95
CA LEU A 45 -14.80 -1.63 4.60
C LEU A 45 -14.59 -1.82 6.10
N GLY A 46 -13.46 -2.43 6.50
CA GLY A 46 -13.12 -2.62 7.90
C GLY A 46 -12.96 -1.31 8.66
N VAL A 47 -12.44 -0.25 8.03
CA VAL A 47 -12.38 1.08 8.64
C VAL A 47 -13.75 1.75 8.66
N ALA A 48 -14.48 1.72 7.54
CA ALA A 48 -15.75 2.43 7.39
C ALA A 48 -16.86 1.87 8.29
N VAL A 49 -16.87 0.56 8.60
CA VAL A 49 -17.89 0.00 9.48
C VAL A 49 -17.84 0.63 10.89
N LEU A 50 -16.67 1.12 11.31
CA LEU A 50 -16.51 1.78 12.60
C LEU A 50 -17.19 3.14 12.68
N SER A 51 -17.57 3.77 11.57
CA SER A 51 -18.35 5.03 11.57
C SER A 51 -19.87 4.81 11.60
N THR A 52 -20.33 3.57 11.53
CA THR A 52 -21.76 3.27 11.47
C THR A 52 -22.43 3.38 12.84
N GLY A 53 -23.77 3.42 12.88
CA GLY A 53 -24.54 3.33 14.12
C GLY A 53 -24.75 1.91 14.66
N LEU A 54 -24.00 0.92 14.18
CA LEU A 54 -24.07 -0.46 14.66
C LEU A 54 -23.50 -0.58 16.08
N ASP A 55 -23.94 -1.60 16.81
CA ASP A 55 -23.37 -1.93 18.12
C ASP A 55 -21.86 -2.16 18.02
N ARG A 56 -21.13 -1.75 19.06
CA ARG A 56 -19.67 -1.79 19.07
C ARG A 56 -19.10 -3.18 18.80
N GLY A 57 -19.74 -4.22 19.34
CA GLY A 57 -19.34 -5.61 19.10
C GLY A 57 -19.48 -6.01 17.62
N ILE A 58 -20.55 -5.57 16.96
CA ILE A 58 -20.80 -5.85 15.54
C ILE A 58 -19.79 -5.08 14.68
N GLN A 59 -19.56 -3.80 14.96
CA GLN A 59 -18.56 -2.99 14.24
C GLN A 59 -17.18 -3.66 14.25
N VAL A 60 -16.70 -4.03 15.44
CA VAL A 60 -15.39 -4.65 15.62
C VAL A 60 -15.35 -6.02 14.95
N GLY A 61 -16.41 -6.82 15.08
CA GLY A 61 -16.52 -8.13 14.42
C GLY A 61 -16.40 -8.02 12.90
N VAL A 62 -17.19 -7.14 12.26
CA VAL A 62 -17.14 -6.91 10.82
C VAL A 62 -15.78 -6.37 10.39
N MET A 63 -15.20 -5.44 11.16
CA MET A 63 -13.86 -4.91 10.90
C MET A 63 -12.81 -6.03 10.86
N ILE A 64 -12.77 -6.89 11.88
CA ILE A 64 -11.81 -7.99 11.96
C ILE A 64 -11.97 -8.94 10.79
N ILE A 65 -13.21 -9.34 10.48
CA ILE A 65 -13.50 -10.26 9.37
C ILE A 65 -13.08 -9.65 8.04
N ALA A 66 -13.40 -8.38 7.79
CA ALA A 66 -13.05 -7.70 6.55
C ALA A 66 -11.53 -7.59 6.37
N ILE A 67 -10.80 -7.17 7.41
CA ILE A 67 -9.33 -7.08 7.38
C ILE A 67 -8.72 -8.47 7.18
N ALA A 68 -9.18 -9.49 7.94
CA ALA A 68 -8.70 -10.85 7.80
C ALA A 68 -8.90 -11.40 6.39
N ALA A 69 -10.10 -11.21 5.81
CA ALA A 69 -10.38 -11.59 4.43
C ALA A 69 -9.46 -10.87 3.42
N GLY A 70 -9.19 -9.58 3.62
CA GLY A 70 -8.26 -8.82 2.79
C GLY A 70 -6.83 -9.36 2.86
N LEU A 71 -6.37 -9.74 4.05
CA LEU A 71 -5.06 -10.35 4.27
C LEU A 71 -4.99 -11.77 3.65
N LEU A 72 -6.04 -12.58 3.80
CA LEU A 72 -6.13 -13.90 3.20
C LEU A 72 -6.08 -13.82 1.67
N LEU A 73 -6.79 -12.87 1.07
CA LEU A 73 -6.72 -12.63 -0.37
C LEU A 73 -5.30 -12.25 -0.81
N MET A 74 -4.62 -11.39 -0.04
CA MET A 74 -3.27 -10.92 -0.37
C MET A 74 -2.18 -12.00 -0.19
N PHE A 75 -2.25 -12.81 0.87
CA PHE A 75 -1.24 -13.82 1.18
C PHE A 75 -1.54 -15.20 0.58
N GLY A 76 -2.80 -15.52 0.35
CA GLY A 76 -3.24 -16.80 -0.23
C GLY A 76 -3.11 -16.86 -1.76
N HIS A 77 -3.00 -15.71 -2.45
CA HIS A 77 -2.97 -15.70 -3.91
C HIS A 77 -1.64 -16.26 -4.47
N PRO A 78 -1.67 -17.06 -5.56
CA PRO A 78 -0.50 -17.78 -6.11
C PRO A 78 0.68 -16.89 -6.48
N TYR A 79 0.46 -15.64 -6.86
CA TYR A 79 1.53 -14.67 -7.17
C TYR A 79 2.59 -14.53 -6.06
N ARG A 80 2.25 -14.77 -4.79
CA ARG A 80 3.21 -14.78 -3.68
C ARG A 80 4.28 -15.87 -3.83
N ARG A 81 3.94 -16.99 -4.48
CA ARG A 81 4.89 -18.05 -4.83
C ARG A 81 5.87 -17.57 -5.89
N GLU A 82 5.37 -16.93 -6.94
CA GLU A 82 6.19 -16.37 -8.04
C GLU A 82 7.19 -15.33 -7.52
N ILE A 83 6.77 -14.45 -6.61
CA ILE A 83 7.66 -13.48 -5.95
C ILE A 83 8.80 -14.19 -5.21
N ARG A 84 8.50 -15.25 -4.44
CA ARG A 84 9.51 -16.00 -3.69
C ARG A 84 10.49 -16.72 -4.62
N GLU A 85 10.01 -17.26 -5.74
CA GLU A 85 10.86 -17.91 -6.74
C GLU A 85 11.76 -16.92 -7.46
N PHE A 86 11.24 -15.74 -7.83
CA PHE A 86 12.03 -14.67 -8.43
C PHE A 86 13.18 -14.21 -7.52
N LEU A 87 12.90 -14.02 -6.24
CA LEU A 87 13.89 -13.60 -5.25
C LEU A 87 14.96 -14.67 -5.00
N LYS A 88 14.56 -15.95 -4.95
CA LYS A 88 15.51 -17.08 -4.88
C LYS A 88 16.46 -17.07 -6.08
N LYS A 89 15.96 -16.89 -7.29
CA LYS A 89 16.79 -16.81 -8.52
C LYS A 89 17.78 -15.63 -8.49
N LYS A 90 17.43 -14.56 -7.78
CA LYS A 90 18.24 -13.34 -7.66
C LYS A 90 19.14 -13.32 -6.42
N ASN A 91 19.12 -14.36 -5.58
CA ASN A 91 19.75 -14.36 -4.25
C ASN A 91 19.41 -13.10 -3.42
N ALA A 92 18.20 -12.58 -3.62
CA ALA A 92 17.72 -11.36 -2.98
C ALA A 92 16.69 -11.71 -1.89
N VAL A 93 16.64 -10.89 -0.84
CA VAL A 93 15.69 -11.08 0.27
C VAL A 93 14.73 -9.89 0.32
N ILE A 94 13.43 -10.14 0.49
CA ILE A 94 12.49 -9.08 0.85
C ILE A 94 12.83 -8.63 2.27
N ARG A 95 13.36 -7.40 2.38
CA ARG A 95 13.50 -6.74 3.67
C ARG A 95 12.39 -5.72 3.81
N LEU A 96 11.57 -5.87 4.86
CA LEU A 96 10.57 -4.89 5.23
C LEU A 96 11.28 -3.58 5.58
N ARG A 97 11.06 -2.53 4.78
CA ARG A 97 11.61 -1.21 5.08
C ARG A 97 10.60 -0.40 5.89
N PRO A 98 11.01 0.37 6.91
CA PRO A 98 10.10 1.26 7.64
C PRO A 98 9.32 2.22 6.71
N SER A 99 9.95 2.65 5.61
CA SER A 99 9.31 3.48 4.59
C SER A 99 8.13 2.80 3.88
N GLN A 100 8.05 1.47 3.88
CA GLN A 100 6.90 0.72 3.35
C GLN A 100 5.76 0.62 4.37
N LEU A 101 6.06 0.74 5.66
CA LEU A 101 5.08 0.72 6.75
C LEU A 101 4.48 2.10 7.01
N LEU A 102 5.23 3.17 6.74
CA LEU A 102 4.78 4.55 6.97
C LEU A 102 3.42 4.87 6.34
N PRO A 103 3.08 4.45 5.11
CA PRO A 103 1.76 4.70 4.53
C PRO A 103 0.61 3.97 5.25
N LEU A 104 0.90 2.83 5.88
CA LEU A 104 -0.07 2.05 6.64
C LEU A 104 -0.41 2.72 7.98
N PHE A 105 0.49 3.56 8.51
CA PHE A 105 0.23 4.35 9.72
C PHE A 105 -1.02 5.24 9.59
N LEU A 106 -1.30 5.77 8.39
CA LEU A 106 -2.50 6.58 8.17
C LEU A 106 -3.79 5.77 8.27
N VAL A 107 -3.77 4.51 7.84
CA VAL A 107 -4.92 3.60 7.97
C VAL A 107 -5.09 3.18 9.44
N TRP A 108 -3.98 2.94 10.13
CA TRP A 108 -4.00 2.71 11.57
C TRP A 108 -4.58 3.91 12.33
N LEU A 109 -4.18 5.13 11.96
CA LEU A 109 -4.71 6.35 12.54
C LEU A 109 -6.21 6.48 12.25
N ALA A 110 -6.65 6.15 11.04
CA ALA A 110 -8.07 6.10 10.68
C ALA A 110 -8.86 5.12 11.56
N LEU A 111 -8.31 3.93 11.87
CA LEU A 111 -8.95 2.96 12.77
C LEU A 111 -9.18 3.53 14.19
N MET A 112 -8.32 4.44 14.65
CA MET A 112 -8.47 5.08 15.96
C MET A 112 -9.43 6.27 15.93
N ILE A 113 -9.40 7.05 14.84
CA ILE A 113 -10.14 8.30 14.73
C ILE A 113 -11.59 8.10 14.27
N VAL A 114 -11.82 7.25 13.27
CA VAL A 114 -13.14 7.05 12.66
C VAL A 114 -14.24 6.69 13.67
N PRO A 115 -14.00 5.79 14.65
CA PRO A 115 -14.98 5.50 15.69
C PRO A 115 -15.48 6.70 16.49
N VAL A 116 -14.63 7.73 16.67
CA VAL A 116 -14.96 8.92 17.48
C VAL A 116 -16.08 9.73 16.83
N PHE A 117 -16.24 9.60 15.51
CA PHE A 117 -17.27 10.31 14.75
C PHE A 117 -18.54 9.49 14.51
N ALA A 118 -18.64 8.29 15.09
CA ALA A 118 -19.84 7.47 14.96
C ALA A 118 -21.02 8.03 15.80
N PRO A 119 -22.28 7.97 15.31
CA PRO A 119 -22.68 7.51 13.99
C PRO A 119 -22.57 8.61 12.92
N LEU A 120 -21.91 8.31 11.81
CA LEU A 120 -21.95 9.15 10.61
C LEU A 120 -23.18 8.83 9.76
N PRO A 121 -23.72 9.81 9.01
CA PRO A 121 -24.69 9.54 7.97
C PRO A 121 -24.12 8.59 6.90
N LEU A 122 -24.99 7.91 6.15
CA LEU A 122 -24.59 6.92 5.15
C LEU A 122 -23.57 7.45 4.13
N TRP A 123 -23.74 8.70 3.67
CA TRP A 123 -22.79 9.34 2.76
C TRP A 123 -21.42 9.58 3.40
N GLY A 124 -21.38 9.88 4.71
CA GLY A 124 -20.13 10.05 5.47
C GLY A 124 -19.38 8.73 5.62
N THR A 125 -20.10 7.64 5.92
CA THR A 125 -19.53 6.29 5.95
C THR A 125 -19.01 5.86 4.57
N ALA A 126 -19.75 6.16 3.50
CA ALA A 126 -19.31 5.91 2.13
C ALA A 126 -18.05 6.71 1.77
N LEU A 127 -17.92 7.96 2.25
CA LEU A 127 -16.73 8.78 2.04
C LEU A 127 -15.52 8.21 2.78
N VAL A 128 -15.66 7.77 4.03
CA VAL A 128 -14.60 7.08 4.79
C VAL A 128 -14.15 5.81 4.06
N TRP A 129 -15.11 5.04 3.54
CA TRP A 129 -14.84 3.85 2.74
C TRP A 129 -14.04 4.17 1.49
N LEU A 130 -14.51 5.11 0.67
CA LEU A 130 -13.84 5.53 -0.57
C LEU A 130 -12.44 6.10 -0.30
N ALA A 131 -12.29 6.94 0.72
CA ALA A 131 -11.00 7.54 1.07
C ALA A 131 -9.99 6.47 1.50
N THR A 132 -10.41 5.55 2.37
CA THR A 132 -9.53 4.48 2.86
C THR A 132 -9.20 3.49 1.76
N SER A 133 -10.20 3.06 0.97
CA SER A 133 -9.98 2.14 -0.15
C SER A 133 -9.13 2.77 -1.25
N GLY A 134 -9.35 4.03 -1.59
CA GLY A 134 -8.54 4.77 -2.55
C GLY A 134 -7.08 4.90 -2.07
N TRP A 135 -6.88 5.25 -0.80
CA TRP A 135 -5.56 5.32 -0.19
C TRP A 135 -4.85 3.97 -0.25
N MET A 136 -5.52 2.91 0.21
CA MET A 136 -5.00 1.53 0.17
C MET A 136 -4.66 1.10 -1.26
N PHE A 137 -5.53 1.38 -2.23
CA PHE A 137 -5.31 1.02 -3.62
C PHE A 137 -4.08 1.71 -4.19
N TRP A 138 -3.84 2.98 -3.84
CA TRP A 138 -2.67 3.72 -4.30
C TRP A 138 -1.37 3.18 -3.69
N ILE A 139 -1.34 2.97 -2.38
CA ILE A 139 -0.12 2.56 -1.67
C ILE A 139 0.16 1.06 -1.81
N PHE A 140 -0.82 0.25 -2.25
CA PHE A 140 -0.75 -1.21 -2.27
C PHE A 140 0.57 -1.77 -2.84
N PRO A 141 1.05 -1.34 -4.03
CA PRO A 141 2.28 -1.89 -4.60
C PRO A 141 3.55 -1.60 -3.77
N HIS A 142 3.51 -0.60 -2.88
CA HIS A 142 4.60 -0.27 -1.96
C HIS A 142 4.60 -1.18 -0.73
N ILE A 143 3.41 -1.39 -0.15
CA ILE A 143 3.22 -2.26 1.03
C ILE A 143 3.45 -3.72 0.66
N ASP A 144 2.94 -4.12 -0.51
CA ASP A 144 2.99 -5.48 -1.03
C ASP A 144 4.42 -5.94 -1.42
N GLY A 145 5.37 -5.00 -1.48
CA GLY A 145 6.76 -5.27 -1.83
C GLY A 145 7.01 -5.52 -3.31
N THR A 146 5.98 -5.56 -4.15
CA THR A 146 6.12 -5.77 -5.61
C THR A 146 6.92 -4.65 -6.27
N ARG A 147 6.81 -3.39 -5.82
CA ARG A 147 7.71 -2.32 -6.29
C ARG A 147 9.17 -2.52 -5.89
N ALA A 148 9.45 -3.21 -4.79
CA ALA A 148 10.83 -3.48 -4.38
C ALA A 148 11.54 -4.46 -5.32
N LEU A 149 10.79 -5.32 -6.03
CA LEU A 149 11.33 -6.25 -7.02
C LEU A 149 11.97 -5.56 -8.22
N ALA A 150 11.60 -4.33 -8.52
CA ALA A 150 12.27 -3.52 -9.56
C ALA A 150 13.69 -3.11 -9.16
N TYR A 151 14.05 -3.22 -7.88
CA TYR A 151 15.35 -2.81 -7.33
C TYR A 151 16.21 -3.98 -6.82
N ALA A 152 15.71 -5.22 -6.93
CA ALA A 152 16.42 -6.45 -6.61
C ALA A 152 17.18 -6.98 -7.83
#